data_AF-A0A1Y4WNI0-F1
#
_entry.id   AF-A0A1Y4WNI0-F1
#
_cell.length_a   1.000
_cell.length_b   1.000
_cell.length_c   1.000
_cell.angle_alpha   90.00
_cell.angle_beta   90.00
_cell.angle_gamma   90.00
#
_symmetry.space_group_name_H-M   'P 1'
#
loop_
_entity.id
_entity.type
_entity.pdbx_description
1 polymer ?
#
loop_
_entity_poly.entity_id
_entity_poly.type
_entity_poly.pdbx_seq_one_letter_code
_entity_poly.pdbx_strand_id
1 'polypeptide(L)'
;MDINGWNYLFESLPHWRIRERFPYVYDQLTQSPSDKYAILIYSIAEVSMCNEVGCLAVFESREHPLLLLNADKAHFPPQTPVFSANGRYVCLKSQVYLSGQNRVECPLLLLDLYERQFTVLTMDTNGHQIAIQNQTEKELVLHLTPCSNPSEESEQQESIQMAELLWHPFQEINMLERWLKR
;
A
#
# COMPACT_ATOMS: atom_id res chain seq x y z
N MET A 1 -0.01 14.28 -17.95
CA MET A 1 0.98 13.21 -18.13
C MET A 1 0.21 11.91 -18.03
N ASP A 2 0.54 10.91 -18.85
CA ASP A 2 -0.16 9.62 -18.85
C ASP A 2 0.76 8.55 -18.25
N ILE A 3 0.20 7.72 -17.35
CA ILE A 3 0.88 6.53 -16.84
C ILE A 3 -0.08 5.36 -17.09
N ASN A 4 0.27 4.46 -18.01
CA ASN A 4 -0.52 3.28 -18.38
C ASN A 4 -2.00 3.57 -18.71
N GLY A 5 -2.28 4.70 -19.35
CA GLY A 5 -3.64 5.14 -19.71
C GLY A 5 -4.40 5.82 -18.59
N TRP A 6 -3.74 6.20 -17.49
CA TRP A 6 -4.30 7.05 -16.44
C TRP A 6 -3.76 8.46 -16.61
N ASN A 7 -4.61 9.37 -17.08
CA ASN A 7 -4.26 10.76 -17.33
C ASN A 7 -4.63 11.65 -16.14
N TYR A 8 -3.67 11.93 -15.28
CA TYR A 8 -3.82 12.77 -14.10
C TYR A 8 -2.74 13.88 -14.07
N LEU A 9 -3.00 14.94 -13.31
CA LEU A 9 -2.00 15.99 -13.04
C LEU A 9 -1.01 15.50 -11.98
N PHE A 10 -0.18 14.51 -12.30
CA PHE A 10 0.73 13.89 -11.34
C PHE A 10 1.72 14.88 -10.69
N GLU A 11 2.03 15.99 -11.36
CA GLU A 11 2.83 17.09 -10.82
C GLU A 11 2.22 17.79 -9.60
N SER A 12 0.93 17.55 -9.32
CA SER A 12 0.26 18.02 -8.11
C SER A 12 0.52 17.11 -6.90
N LEU A 13 1.05 15.90 -7.09
CA LEU A 13 1.31 14.97 -6.00
C LEU A 13 2.52 15.46 -5.16
N PRO A 14 2.49 15.29 -3.83
CA PRO A 14 3.61 15.61 -2.96
C PRO A 14 4.90 14.96 -3.46
N HIS A 15 6.03 15.64 -3.34
CA HIS A 15 7.36 15.17 -3.76
C HIS A 15 7.58 14.93 -5.27
N TRP A 16 6.55 15.01 -6.11
CA TRP A 16 6.68 14.78 -7.56
C TRP A 16 7.72 15.70 -8.21
N ARG A 17 7.68 17.00 -7.90
CA ARG A 17 8.55 18.01 -8.52
C ARG A 17 10.00 17.97 -8.08
N ILE A 18 10.30 17.35 -6.95
CA ILE A 18 11.67 17.25 -6.43
C ILE A 18 12.32 15.91 -6.79
N ARG A 19 11.59 15.02 -7.45
CA ARG A 19 12.02 13.65 -7.70
C ARG A 19 13.24 13.56 -8.63
N GLU A 20 13.41 14.54 -9.52
CA GLU A 20 14.59 14.66 -10.40
C GLU A 20 15.92 14.89 -9.64
N ARG A 21 15.85 15.19 -8.33
CA ARG A 21 17.04 15.35 -7.48
C ARG A 21 17.65 14.02 -7.06
N PHE A 22 16.90 12.92 -7.17
CA PHE A 22 17.38 11.60 -6.78
C PHE A 22 17.82 10.82 -8.03
N PRO A 23 18.94 10.09 -7.94
CA PRO A 23 19.33 9.18 -9.02
C PRO A 23 18.32 8.04 -9.12
N TYR A 24 17.94 7.67 -10.35
CA TYR A 24 17.10 6.51 -10.65
C TYR A 24 15.73 6.49 -9.97
N VAL A 25 14.93 7.55 -10.17
CA VAL A 25 13.53 7.56 -9.73
C VAL A 25 12.61 6.91 -10.75
N TYR A 26 11.69 6.08 -10.27
CA TYR A 26 10.65 5.46 -11.08
C TYR A 26 9.30 5.40 -10.33
N ASP A 27 8.26 5.01 -11.06
CA ASP A 27 6.90 4.86 -10.56
C ASP A 27 6.35 3.47 -10.91
N GLN A 28 5.49 2.90 -10.08
CA GLN A 28 4.81 1.62 -10.29
C GLN A 28 3.29 1.81 -10.17
N LEU A 29 2.58 1.62 -11.29
CA LEU A 29 1.12 1.67 -11.32
C LEU A 29 0.54 0.25 -11.45
N THR A 30 -0.34 -0.12 -10.52
CA THR A 30 -1.10 -1.38 -10.56
C THR A 30 -2.58 -1.08 -10.66
N GLN A 31 -3.27 -1.71 -11.61
CA GLN A 31 -4.70 -1.51 -11.84
C GLN A 31 -5.50 -2.59 -11.11
N SER A 32 -6.67 -2.24 -10.62
CA SER A 32 -7.60 -3.21 -10.06
C SER A 32 -8.11 -4.17 -11.14
N PRO A 33 -8.54 -5.41 -10.81
CA PRO A 33 -9.08 -6.35 -11.80
C PRO A 33 -10.25 -5.83 -12.64
N SER A 34 -10.98 -4.82 -12.16
CA SER A 34 -12.10 -4.17 -12.86
C SER A 34 -11.72 -2.90 -13.63
N ASP A 35 -10.43 -2.52 -13.65
CA ASP A 35 -9.91 -1.25 -14.16
C ASP A 35 -10.55 0.02 -13.54
N LYS A 36 -11.36 -0.13 -12.49
CA LYS A 36 -12.03 0.98 -11.80
C LYS A 36 -11.06 1.80 -10.95
N TYR A 37 -10.09 1.15 -10.33
CA TYR A 37 -9.11 1.77 -9.46
C TYR A 37 -7.69 1.55 -9.96
N ALA A 38 -6.80 2.48 -9.63
CA ALA A 38 -5.37 2.28 -9.79
C ALA A 38 -4.61 2.72 -8.54
N ILE A 39 -3.59 1.95 -8.22
CA ILE A 39 -2.70 2.15 -7.10
C ILE A 39 -1.33 2.50 -7.67
N LEU A 40 -0.87 3.70 -7.35
CA LEU A 40 0.40 4.24 -7.80
C LEU A 40 1.35 4.34 -6.62
N ILE A 41 2.46 3.60 -6.68
CA ILE A 41 3.62 3.88 -5.84
C ILE A 41 4.55 4.76 -6.68
N TYR A 42 4.74 6.02 -6.28
CA TYR A 42 5.43 7.00 -7.10
C TYR A 42 6.60 7.64 -6.37
N SER A 43 7.47 8.29 -7.15
CA SER A 43 8.71 8.88 -6.67
C SER A 43 9.54 7.86 -5.87
N ILE A 44 9.58 6.60 -6.35
CA ILE A 44 10.37 5.56 -5.73
C ILE A 44 11.84 5.92 -5.92
N ALA A 45 12.56 6.08 -4.83
CA ALA A 45 13.98 6.41 -4.83
C ALA A 45 14.73 5.56 -3.79
N GLU A 46 16.00 5.28 -4.06
CA GLU A 46 16.89 4.66 -3.09
C GLU A 46 17.25 5.65 -1.99
N VAL A 47 16.84 5.37 -0.76
CA VAL A 47 17.12 6.22 0.43
C VAL A 47 18.31 5.71 1.25
N SER A 48 18.69 4.46 1.05
CA SER A 48 19.93 3.83 1.55
C SER A 48 20.23 2.58 0.71
N MET A 49 21.45 2.04 0.78
CA MET A 49 21.87 0.84 0.03
C MET A 49 20.79 -0.26 0.02
N CYS A 50 20.26 -0.55 -1.17
CA CYS A 50 19.21 -1.55 -1.44
C CYS A 50 17.86 -1.30 -0.73
N ASN A 51 17.58 -0.07 -0.31
CA ASN A 51 16.31 0.32 0.29
C ASN A 51 15.66 1.42 -0.56
N GLU A 52 14.71 1.02 -1.38
CA GLU A 52 13.93 1.90 -2.22
C GLU A 52 12.55 2.12 -1.61
N VAL A 53 12.10 3.37 -1.57
CA VAL A 53 10.76 3.70 -1.11
C VAL A 53 10.17 4.87 -1.89
N GLY A 54 8.85 4.85 -2.03
CA GLY A 54 8.06 5.93 -2.63
C GLY A 54 6.86 6.33 -1.77
N CYS A 55 6.02 7.18 -2.35
CA CYS A 55 4.72 7.60 -1.81
C CYS A 55 3.59 6.80 -2.46
N LEU A 56 2.42 6.77 -1.83
CA LEU A 56 1.24 6.07 -2.37
C LEU A 56 0.20 7.08 -2.87
N ALA A 57 -0.38 6.81 -4.03
CA ALA A 57 -1.60 7.47 -4.51
C ALA A 57 -2.61 6.43 -5.00
N VAL A 58 -3.89 6.68 -4.74
CA VAL A 58 -5.00 5.82 -5.16
C VAL A 58 -5.95 6.64 -6.01
N PHE A 59 -6.27 6.12 -7.19
CA PHE A 59 -7.15 6.76 -8.15
C PHE A 59 -8.40 5.93 -8.41
N GLU A 60 -9.51 6.60 -8.72
CA GLU A 60 -10.76 6.01 -9.21
C GLU A 60 -11.08 6.59 -10.59
N SER A 61 -11.68 5.78 -11.46
CA SER A 61 -12.10 6.11 -12.82
C SER A 61 -10.94 6.40 -13.79
N ARG A 62 -10.68 5.45 -14.71
CA ARG A 62 -9.59 5.59 -15.69
C ARG A 62 -9.77 6.77 -16.65
N GLU A 63 -11.00 7.03 -17.10
CA GLU A 63 -11.30 8.11 -18.06
C GLU A 63 -11.18 9.50 -17.44
N HIS A 64 -11.57 9.62 -16.17
CA HIS A 64 -11.50 10.85 -15.38
C HIS A 64 -10.87 10.56 -14.01
N PRO A 65 -9.53 10.38 -13.95
CA PRO A 65 -8.86 9.99 -12.71
C PRO A 65 -9.14 10.96 -11.57
N LEU A 66 -9.79 10.44 -10.53
CA LEU A 66 -10.03 11.11 -9.27
C LEU A 66 -9.05 10.57 -8.22
N LEU A 67 -8.26 11.46 -7.61
CA LEU A 67 -7.41 11.11 -6.48
C LEU A 67 -8.28 10.84 -5.23
N LEU A 68 -8.28 9.59 -4.76
CA LEU A 68 -9.01 9.19 -3.55
C LEU A 68 -8.17 9.32 -2.27
N LEU A 69 -6.89 9.00 -2.38
CA LEU A 69 -5.95 8.95 -1.26
C LEU A 69 -4.54 9.27 -1.76
N ASN A 70 -3.78 10.01 -0.96
CA ASN A 70 -2.36 10.21 -1.14
C ASN A 70 -1.65 10.08 0.21
N ALA A 71 -0.80 9.06 0.35
CA ALA A 71 0.00 8.85 1.54
C ALA A 71 1.45 9.27 1.27
N ASP A 72 1.85 10.40 1.84
CA ASP A 72 3.18 11.01 1.70
C ASP A 72 3.94 11.07 3.04
N LYS A 73 3.31 10.66 4.15
CA LYS A 73 3.94 10.52 5.47
C LYS A 73 4.37 9.10 5.81
N ALA A 74 3.90 8.12 5.03
CA ALA A 74 4.35 6.74 5.07
C ALA A 74 5.11 6.41 3.78
N HIS A 75 6.01 5.44 3.87
CA HIS A 75 6.87 5.03 2.77
C HIS A 75 6.44 3.66 2.25
N PHE A 76 6.52 3.46 0.94
CA PHE A 76 6.06 2.24 0.29
C PHE A 76 7.20 1.66 -0.54
N PRO A 77 7.70 0.46 -0.22
CA PRO A 77 8.71 -0.19 -1.04
C PRO A 77 8.11 -0.60 -2.40
N PRO A 78 8.96 -0.81 -3.42
CA PRO A 78 8.54 -1.39 -4.70
C PRO A 78 7.83 -2.71 -4.47
N GLN A 79 6.59 -2.81 -4.93
CA GLN A 79 5.74 -4.00 -4.77
C GLN A 79 4.55 -3.95 -5.71
N THR A 80 3.93 -5.11 -5.93
CA THR A 80 2.61 -5.19 -6.56
C THR A 80 1.55 -5.20 -5.46
N PRO A 81 0.67 -4.17 -5.36
CA PRO A 81 -0.48 -4.18 -4.45
C PRO A 81 -1.36 -5.40 -4.67
N VAL A 82 -1.79 -6.01 -3.56
CA VAL A 82 -2.55 -7.26 -3.59
C VAL A 82 -4.03 -6.94 -3.51
N PHE A 83 -4.74 -7.13 -4.62
CA PHE A 83 -6.18 -6.95 -4.66
C PHE A 83 -6.92 -8.20 -4.20
N SER A 84 -8.01 -7.98 -3.50
CA SER A 84 -9.06 -8.97 -3.33
C SER A 84 -9.74 -9.28 -4.67
N ALA A 85 -10.37 -10.46 -4.80
CA ALA A 85 -10.96 -10.92 -6.05
C ALA A 85 -12.03 -9.98 -6.64
N ASN A 86 -12.79 -9.27 -5.80
CA ASN A 86 -13.79 -8.28 -6.24
C ASN A 86 -13.22 -6.85 -6.39
N GLY A 87 -11.92 -6.67 -6.12
CA GLY A 87 -11.23 -5.38 -6.20
C GLY A 87 -11.61 -4.37 -5.11
N ARG A 88 -12.35 -4.76 -4.06
CA ARG A 88 -12.73 -3.86 -2.96
C ARG A 88 -11.56 -3.58 -2.03
N TYR A 89 -10.93 -4.65 -1.56
CA TYR A 89 -9.81 -4.56 -0.63
C TYR A 89 -8.46 -4.62 -1.33
N VAL A 90 -7.49 -3.88 -0.81
CA VAL A 90 -6.09 -3.91 -1.25
C VAL A 90 -5.16 -3.99 -0.05
N CYS A 91 -4.20 -4.92 -0.09
CA CYS A 91 -3.11 -5.00 0.87
C CYS A 91 -1.81 -4.45 0.29
N LEU A 92 -1.10 -3.63 1.07
CA LEU A 92 0.22 -3.09 0.73
C LEU A 92 1.15 -3.13 1.95
N LYS A 93 2.39 -3.58 1.76
CA LYS A 93 3.43 -3.37 2.76
C LYS A 93 3.77 -1.89 2.83
N SER A 94 4.03 -1.40 4.03
CA SER A 94 4.38 0.00 4.25
C SER A 94 5.50 0.12 5.29
N GLN A 95 6.13 1.28 5.34
CA GLN A 95 7.16 1.62 6.31
C GLN A 95 6.86 2.99 6.91
N VAL A 96 6.89 3.08 8.24
CA VAL A 96 6.68 4.34 8.97
C VAL A 96 7.88 4.58 9.87
N TYR A 97 8.53 5.73 9.69
CA TYR A 97 9.67 6.13 10.52
C TYR A 97 9.19 6.89 11.76
N LEU A 98 9.42 6.31 12.93
CA LEU A 98 9.10 6.88 14.23
C LEU A 98 10.31 7.64 14.76
N SER A 99 10.40 8.92 14.39
CA SER A 99 11.53 9.79 14.73
C SER A 99 11.82 9.83 16.25
N GLY A 100 10.78 9.84 17.09
CA GLY A 100 10.91 9.84 18.54
C GLY A 100 11.56 8.57 19.14
N GLN A 101 11.61 7.47 18.37
CA GLN A 101 12.20 6.20 18.78
C GLN A 101 13.39 5.77 17.92
N ASN A 102 13.72 6.56 16.88
CA ASN A 102 14.68 6.20 15.84
C ASN A 102 14.48 4.78 15.29
N ARG A 103 13.22 4.44 15.01
CA ARG A 103 12.81 3.10 14.59
C ARG A 103 11.93 3.17 13.35
N VAL A 104 12.05 2.18 12.47
CA VAL A 104 11.11 1.94 11.37
C VAL A 104 10.16 0.82 11.78
N GLU A 105 8.86 1.06 11.65
CA GLU A 105 7.83 0.03 11.71
C GLU A 105 7.38 -0.34 10.30
N CYS A 106 7.10 -1.62 10.07
CA CYS A 106 6.72 -2.14 8.76
C CYS A 106 5.31 -2.73 8.77
N PRO A 107 4.25 -1.94 9.00
CA PRO A 107 2.91 -2.51 9.06
C PRO A 107 2.35 -2.84 7.68
N LEU A 108 1.32 -3.69 7.68
CA LEU A 108 0.54 -3.99 6.48
C LEU A 108 -0.65 -3.04 6.40
N LEU A 109 -0.72 -2.23 5.35
CA LEU A 109 -1.85 -1.35 5.06
C LEU A 109 -2.94 -2.15 4.36
N LEU A 110 -4.16 -2.10 4.91
CA LEU A 110 -5.36 -2.63 4.29
C LEU A 110 -6.29 -1.47 3.91
N LEU A 111 -6.60 -1.35 2.62
CA LEU A 111 -7.52 -0.36 2.08
C LEU A 111 -8.87 -1.00 1.77
N ASP A 112 -9.96 -0.35 2.12
CA ASP A 112 -11.30 -0.59 1.59
C ASP A 112 -11.64 0.54 0.61
N LEU A 113 -11.54 0.25 -0.69
CA LEU A 113 -11.72 1.23 -1.76
C LEU A 113 -13.18 1.65 -1.95
N TYR A 114 -14.14 0.87 -1.46
CA TYR A 114 -15.56 1.16 -1.62
C TYR A 114 -16.01 2.15 -0.55
N GLU A 115 -15.64 1.89 0.70
CA GLU A 115 -15.97 2.75 1.84
C GLU A 115 -14.95 3.88 2.05
N ARG A 116 -13.86 3.90 1.26
CA ARG A 116 -12.79 4.92 1.30
C ARG A 116 -12.17 5.07 2.69
N GLN A 117 -11.84 3.93 3.27
CA GLN A 117 -11.27 3.80 4.60
C GLN A 117 -10.09 2.83 4.59
N PHE A 118 -9.18 2.98 5.54
CA PHE A 118 -8.00 2.15 5.70
C PHE A 118 -7.89 1.66 7.14
N THR A 119 -7.12 0.60 7.31
CA THR A 119 -6.66 0.13 8.61
C THR A 119 -5.23 -0.39 8.48
N VAL A 120 -4.55 -0.50 9.61
CA VAL A 120 -3.14 -0.87 9.66
C VAL A 120 -3.03 -2.13 10.50
N LEU A 121 -2.55 -3.20 9.88
CA LEU A 121 -2.41 -4.51 10.50
C LEU A 121 -0.96 -4.68 10.93
N THR A 122 -0.77 -5.01 12.20
CA THR A 122 0.57 -5.27 12.72
C THR A 122 0.84 -6.76 12.81
N MET A 123 1.25 -7.29 11.67
CA MET A 123 1.68 -8.67 11.49
C MET A 123 3.09 -8.66 10.90
N ASP A 124 3.88 -9.68 11.20
CA ASP A 124 5.20 -9.82 10.60
C ASP A 124 5.05 -10.35 9.18
N THR A 125 5.21 -9.46 8.21
CA THR A 125 5.18 -9.80 6.77
C THR A 125 6.56 -9.67 6.14
N ASN A 126 7.61 -9.47 6.95
CA ASN A 126 8.97 -9.42 6.45
C ASN A 126 9.33 -10.80 5.89
N GLY A 127 9.98 -10.81 4.73
CA GLY A 127 10.35 -12.06 4.07
C GLY A 127 9.19 -12.89 3.54
N HIS A 128 7.94 -12.40 3.52
CA HIS A 128 6.78 -13.14 2.99
C HIS A 128 6.14 -12.42 1.80
N GLN A 129 5.75 -13.15 0.77
CA GLN A 129 4.75 -12.70 -0.20
C GLN A 129 3.35 -12.80 0.42
N ILE A 130 2.46 -11.90 0.02
CA ILE A 130 1.11 -11.81 0.57
C ILE A 130 0.13 -12.05 -0.57
N ALA A 131 -0.89 -12.86 -0.33
CA ALA A 131 -2.04 -13.01 -1.20
C ALA A 131 -3.33 -12.90 -0.38
N ILE A 132 -4.40 -12.33 -0.98
CA ILE A 132 -5.74 -12.41 -0.41
C ILE A 132 -6.39 -13.68 -0.98
N GLN A 133 -6.63 -14.67 -0.13
CA GLN A 133 -7.14 -15.97 -0.56
C GLN A 133 -8.67 -16.02 -0.53
N ASN A 134 -9.28 -15.49 0.53
CA ASN A 134 -10.72 -15.46 0.70
C ASN A 134 -11.15 -14.14 1.30
N GLN A 135 -12.36 -13.71 0.92
CA GLN A 135 -13.01 -12.55 1.49
C GLN A 135 -14.50 -12.83 1.67
N THR A 136 -15.00 -12.47 2.84
CA THR A 136 -16.42 -12.40 3.14
C THR A 136 -16.72 -11.05 3.76
N GLU A 137 -17.98 -10.77 4.08
CA GLU A 137 -18.32 -9.55 4.84
C GLU A 137 -17.71 -9.54 6.25
N LYS A 138 -17.40 -10.71 6.81
CA LYS A 138 -16.95 -10.87 8.20
C LYS A 138 -15.46 -11.08 8.33
N GLU A 139 -14.82 -11.63 7.31
CA GLU A 139 -13.46 -12.15 7.39
C GLU A 139 -12.69 -11.91 6.10
N LEU A 140 -11.42 -11.53 6.24
CA LEU A 140 -10.43 -11.49 5.18
C LEU A 140 -9.32 -12.49 5.53
N VAL A 141 -9.02 -13.43 4.63
CA VAL A 141 -7.96 -14.43 4.82
C VAL A 141 -6.76 -14.07 3.96
N LEU A 142 -5.64 -13.82 4.62
CA LEU A 142 -4.35 -13.61 3.99
C LEU A 142 -3.56 -14.92 3.98
N HIS A 143 -2.90 -15.19 2.85
CA HIS A 143 -1.92 -16.26 2.71
C HIS A 143 -0.53 -15.63 2.63
N LEU A 144 0.37 -16.11 3.48
CA LEU A 144 1.74 -15.65 3.58
C LEU A 144 2.67 -16.77 3.10
N THR A 145 3.37 -16.52 1.99
CA THR A 145 4.34 -17.46 1.43
C THR A 145 5.75 -16.93 1.66
N PRO A 146 6.65 -17.68 2.32
CA PRO A 146 8.04 -17.28 2.47
C PRO A 146 8.71 -16.95 1.14
N CYS A 147 9.48 -15.87 1.09
CA CYS A 147 10.34 -15.50 -0.04
C CYS A 147 11.59 -16.38 -0.10
N SER A 148 12.02 -16.89 1.06
CA SER A 148 13.08 -17.91 1.22
C SER A 148 12.54 -19.30 0.86
N ASN A 149 13.41 -20.27 0.56
CA ASN A 149 13.04 -21.62 0.12
C ASN A 149 11.72 -22.14 0.74
N PRO A 150 10.62 -22.26 -0.05
CA PRO A 150 9.30 -22.66 0.46
C PRO A 150 9.24 -24.10 0.99
N SER A 151 10.34 -24.86 0.86
CA SER A 151 10.51 -26.21 1.39
C SER A 151 10.92 -26.27 2.86
N GLU A 152 11.38 -25.17 3.47
CA GLU A 152 11.84 -25.14 4.87
C GLU A 152 10.93 -24.35 5.82
N GLU A 153 10.20 -23.35 5.29
CA GLU A 153 9.26 -22.53 6.06
C GLU A 153 7.82 -22.82 5.62
N SER A 154 6.96 -23.15 6.58
CA SER A 154 5.56 -23.50 6.31
C SER A 154 4.76 -22.27 5.90
N GLU A 155 3.94 -22.41 4.86
CA GLU A 155 2.93 -21.42 4.50
C GLU A 155 2.05 -21.07 5.70
N GLN A 156 1.76 -19.79 5.87
CA GLN A 156 0.92 -19.30 6.96
C GLN A 156 -0.37 -18.70 6.42
N GLN A 157 -1.46 -18.92 7.15
CA GLN A 157 -2.75 -18.30 6.90
C GLN A 157 -3.12 -17.44 8.08
N GLU A 158 -3.43 -16.19 7.81
CA GLU A 158 -3.87 -15.21 8.81
C GLU A 158 -5.32 -14.84 8.51
N SER A 159 -6.19 -15.11 9.48
CA SER A 159 -7.60 -14.72 9.44
C SER A 159 -7.78 -13.38 10.14
N ILE A 160 -8.33 -12.41 9.42
CA ILE A 160 -8.60 -11.07 9.93
C ILE A 160 -10.11 -10.90 10.07
N GLN A 161 -10.56 -10.67 11.30
CA GLN A 161 -11.96 -10.40 11.60
C GLN A 161 -12.30 -8.94 11.30
N MET A 162 -13.12 -8.70 10.28
CA MET A 162 -13.40 -7.36 9.75
C MET A 162 -14.08 -6.44 10.77
N ALA A 163 -14.85 -7.02 11.70
CA ALA A 163 -15.53 -6.30 12.77
C ALA A 163 -14.61 -5.81 13.89
N GLU A 164 -13.41 -6.39 14.03
CA GLU A 164 -12.42 -6.02 15.05
C GLU A 164 -11.46 -4.93 14.56
N LEU A 165 -11.49 -4.64 13.26
CA LEU A 165 -10.63 -3.64 12.65
C LEU A 165 -11.07 -2.23 13.01
N LEU A 166 -10.11 -1.44 13.49
CA LEU A 166 -10.28 -0.01 13.62
C LEU A 166 -10.07 0.64 12.25
N TRP A 167 -11.16 1.02 11.60
CA TRP A 167 -11.14 1.71 10.32
C TRP A 167 -10.98 3.22 10.50
N HIS A 168 -10.20 3.82 9.59
CA HIS A 168 -9.95 5.25 9.51
C HIS A 168 -10.28 5.76 8.11
N PRO A 169 -10.90 6.95 7.96
CA PRO A 169 -11.21 7.49 6.65
C PRO A 169 -9.92 7.89 5.92
N PHE A 170 -9.89 7.79 4.57
CA PHE A 170 -8.70 8.08 3.76
C PHE A 170 -8.08 9.46 3.99
N GLN A 171 -8.87 10.45 4.40
CA GLN A 171 -8.39 11.80 4.72
C GLN A 171 -7.39 11.81 5.90
N GLU A 172 -7.44 10.80 6.76
CA GLU A 172 -6.56 10.66 7.93
C GLU A 172 -5.30 9.84 7.61
N ILE A 173 -5.05 9.44 6.36
CA ILE A 173 -3.92 8.58 5.98
C ILE A 173 -2.55 9.19 6.35
N ASN A 174 -2.44 10.51 6.44
CA ASN A 174 -1.19 11.19 6.78
C ASN A 174 -1.09 11.57 8.26
N MET A 175 -2.04 11.14 9.09
CA MET A 175 -1.98 11.24 10.55
C MET A 175 -1.20 10.04 11.11
N LEU A 176 0.05 10.25 11.51
CA LEU A 176 0.97 9.19 11.95
C LEU A 176 0.41 8.35 13.11
N GLU A 177 -0.40 8.94 13.97
CA GLU A 177 -1.10 8.26 15.06
C GLU A 177 -2.08 7.15 14.59
N ARG A 178 -2.48 7.15 13.32
CA ARG A 178 -3.32 6.10 12.71
C ARG A 178 -2.52 4.89 12.23
N TRP A 179 -1.20 5.02 12.16
CA TRP A 179 -0.28 3.96 11.75
C TRP A 179 0.31 3.21 12.93
N LEU A 180 0.23 3.79 14.13
CA LEU A 180 0.78 3.22 15.34
C LEU A 180 -0.16 2.15 15.90
N LYS A 181 0.42 1.04 16.37
CA LYS A 181 -0.28 0.08 17.23
C LYS A 181 -0.96 0.81 18.39
N ARG A 182 -2.26 0.56 18.57
CA ARG A 182 -2.93 0.79 19.86
C ARG A 182 -2.87 -0.47 20.69
#